data_AF-A0AAD7DFN2-F1
#
_entry.id   AF-A0AAD7DFN2-F1
#
_cell.length_a   1.000
_cell.length_b   1.000
_cell.length_c   1.000
_cell.angle_alpha   90.00
_cell.angle_beta   90.00
_cell.angle_gamma   90.00
#
_symmetry.space_group_name_H-M   'P 1'
#
loop_
_entity.id
_entity.type
_entity.pdbx_description
1 polymer ?
#
loop_
_entity_poly.entity_id
_entity_poly.type
_entity_poly.pdbx_seq_one_letter_code
_entity_poly.pdbx_strand_id
1 'polypeptide(L)'
;MFPILIDIFAFTCNANRELISVLCRLGISVSYSMILAQLHVLAADSNTQLRLLGAFDPEIGPQFFLLFDNVNKMKRAWRASLGHQDEVKNGTASTAIRLEGLKDDIDWAHIRGVGMGFVLRIWLKYIVFLVCHKAAVEELFTSKRKKHRLKLRKSDIYSTRLTGIEESTTVGAAAVLWNLVIGQMRIIPTMLYRWMIMICGDQLSIDRIRKIKEYTQKYGDPFQRHEWVLPSFQLWHLKWNWQKNIFKLHLHPELGKNIFGLHPDCEKLERKFNPENRIIIPDITFWRTGVKYGPEVKLTDAVSMYLSPEGKLLDCSFERLQELAKKAYLRYMCTSAAENALGHSDRDPEIYGEAWNANPDVEMDSEDETQEMPPLVSIGSSPKPPPSKKRKTRAKASAQPGRNFSGGDQVMVTFCHFMRVTFWYLEVCAAIAEGDIGRVFEIIKACCPFGPHIYLTKHSQVLRFSFWGAGSTNYGNELLELACNFLYKWSDDLWMTVLENYLVNSTGRIGHWFELDLLQEHFNFGIKNLFNSKSHDFDGKHLSEAVGLNITGISSMRERFPALFGLKKNGQKHRKVSAVDDINTLGAHFHKEHILQWESGRN
;
A
#
# COMPACT_ATOMS: atom_id res chain seq x y z
N MET A 1 34.16 -27.36 -28.19
CA MET A 1 33.39 -26.52 -27.25
C MET A 1 34.07 -25.16 -27.04
N PHE A 2 35.38 -25.11 -26.75
CA PHE A 2 36.13 -23.86 -26.54
C PHE A 2 36.06 -22.84 -27.71
N PRO A 3 36.20 -23.23 -29.01
CA PRO A 3 36.06 -22.27 -30.12
C PRO A 3 34.66 -21.64 -30.18
N ILE A 4 33.61 -22.44 -30.00
CA ILE A 4 32.21 -22.00 -30.04
C ILE A 4 31.91 -20.97 -28.94
N LEU A 5 32.50 -21.11 -27.76
CA LEU A 5 32.34 -20.13 -26.67
C LEU A 5 33.04 -18.81 -26.98
N ILE A 6 34.25 -18.86 -27.54
CA ILE A 6 34.99 -17.68 -28.01
C ILE A 6 34.19 -16.96 -29.10
N ASP A 7 33.53 -17.71 -29.97
CA ASP A 7 32.74 -17.17 -31.07
C ASP A 7 31.47 -16.46 -30.63
N ILE A 8 30.72 -17.06 -29.71
CA ILE A 8 29.55 -16.42 -29.10
C ILE A 8 30.00 -15.16 -28.35
N PHE A 9 31.11 -15.22 -27.62
CA PHE A 9 31.68 -14.06 -26.94
C PHE A 9 32.08 -12.95 -27.92
N ALA A 10 32.80 -13.29 -28.99
CA ALA A 10 33.21 -12.34 -30.03
C ALA A 10 31.99 -11.70 -30.73
N PHE A 11 30.95 -12.49 -31.00
CA PHE A 11 29.68 -11.99 -31.54
C PHE A 11 28.99 -11.01 -30.58
N THR A 12 28.93 -11.33 -29.27
CA THR A 12 28.34 -10.41 -28.26
C THR A 12 29.14 -9.12 -28.08
N CYS A 13 30.46 -9.16 -28.31
CA CYS A 13 31.34 -7.99 -28.30
C CYS A 13 31.28 -7.18 -29.61
N ASN A 14 30.42 -7.56 -30.56
CA ASN A 14 30.31 -6.95 -31.89
C ASN A 14 31.67 -6.94 -32.64
N ALA A 15 32.45 -8.01 -32.50
CA ALA A 15 33.72 -8.16 -33.19
C ALA A 15 33.54 -8.12 -34.72
N ASN A 16 34.47 -7.48 -35.41
CA ASN A 16 34.42 -7.37 -36.87
C ASN A 16 34.44 -8.78 -37.50
N ARG A 17 33.59 -9.00 -38.50
CA ARG A 17 33.50 -10.27 -39.24
C ARG A 17 34.85 -10.70 -39.84
N GLU A 18 35.68 -9.76 -40.25
CA GLU A 18 37.03 -10.04 -40.75
C GLU A 18 37.94 -10.61 -39.66
N LEU A 19 37.85 -10.09 -38.43
CA LEU A 19 38.59 -10.59 -37.27
C LEU A 19 38.18 -12.04 -36.94
N ILE A 20 36.88 -12.33 -36.96
CA ILE A 20 36.35 -13.69 -36.78
C ILE A 20 36.88 -14.62 -37.89
N SER A 21 36.91 -14.14 -39.14
CA SER A 21 37.45 -14.92 -40.26
C SER A 21 38.95 -15.22 -40.12
N VAL A 22 39.74 -14.30 -39.55
CA VAL A 22 41.17 -14.52 -39.27
C VAL A 22 41.34 -15.52 -38.14
N LEU A 23 40.63 -15.35 -37.02
CA LEU A 23 40.67 -16.29 -35.90
C LEU A 23 40.22 -17.70 -36.30
N CYS A 24 39.29 -17.81 -37.24
CA CYS A 24 38.84 -19.08 -37.79
C CYS A 24 39.95 -19.79 -38.58
N ARG A 25 40.71 -19.06 -39.39
CA ARG A 25 41.88 -19.60 -40.11
C ARG A 25 43.02 -20.00 -39.17
N LEU A 26 43.12 -19.36 -38.00
CA LEU A 26 44.09 -19.71 -36.95
C LEU A 26 43.62 -20.88 -36.08
N GLY A 27 42.42 -21.43 -36.31
CA GLY A 27 41.87 -22.56 -35.54
C GLY A 27 41.34 -22.19 -34.14
N ILE A 28 41.24 -20.89 -33.83
CA ILE A 28 40.80 -20.36 -32.53
C ILE A 28 39.27 -20.20 -32.49
N SER A 29 38.64 -20.04 -33.66
CA SER A 29 37.24 -19.69 -33.87
C SER A 29 36.63 -20.56 -34.99
N VAL A 30 35.30 -20.67 -35.06
CA VAL A 30 34.57 -21.30 -36.18
C VAL A 30 34.14 -20.26 -37.22
N SER A 31 33.66 -20.72 -38.36
CA SER A 31 33.18 -19.82 -39.41
C SER A 31 31.99 -18.98 -38.92
N TYR A 32 31.88 -17.73 -39.38
CA TYR A 32 30.76 -16.86 -39.02
C TYR A 32 29.38 -17.46 -39.33
N SER A 33 29.27 -18.28 -40.40
CA SER A 33 28.04 -19.01 -40.71
C SER A 33 27.71 -20.07 -39.66
N MET A 34 28.72 -20.73 -39.09
CA MET A 34 28.53 -21.66 -37.98
C MET A 34 28.14 -20.93 -36.69
N ILE A 35 28.67 -19.72 -36.43
CA ILE A 35 28.22 -18.87 -35.29
C ILE A 35 26.72 -18.59 -35.39
N LEU A 36 26.24 -18.16 -36.56
CA LEU A 36 24.82 -17.92 -36.79
C LEU A 36 23.99 -19.21 -36.62
N ALA A 37 24.49 -20.34 -37.12
CA ALA A 37 23.82 -21.64 -36.93
C ALA A 37 23.68 -22.00 -35.44
N GLN A 38 24.71 -21.75 -34.61
CA GLN A 38 24.64 -21.99 -33.17
C GLN A 38 23.67 -21.02 -32.47
N LEU A 39 23.64 -19.74 -32.86
CA LEU A 39 22.64 -18.78 -32.36
C LEU A 39 21.21 -19.21 -32.70
N HIS A 40 20.99 -19.82 -33.87
CA HIS A 40 19.69 -20.40 -34.23
C HIS A 40 19.31 -21.60 -33.36
N VAL A 41 20.28 -22.45 -32.97
CA VAL A 41 20.03 -23.55 -32.01
C VAL A 41 19.64 -23.00 -30.63
N LEU A 42 20.36 -21.99 -30.12
CA LEU A 42 20.02 -21.32 -28.87
C LEU A 42 18.64 -20.63 -28.93
N ALA A 43 18.31 -20.04 -30.07
CA ALA A 43 17.00 -19.43 -30.30
C ALA A 43 15.88 -20.49 -30.33
N ALA A 44 16.12 -21.68 -30.90
CA ALA A 44 15.15 -22.77 -30.90
C ALA A 44 14.88 -23.31 -29.49
N ASP A 45 15.93 -23.44 -28.66
CA ASP A 45 15.79 -23.80 -27.24
C ASP A 45 15.01 -22.73 -26.47
N SER A 46 15.39 -21.47 -26.61
CA SER A 46 14.68 -20.33 -25.98
C SER A 46 13.20 -20.25 -26.40
N ASN A 47 12.90 -20.52 -27.67
CA ASN A 47 11.54 -20.55 -28.18
C ASN A 47 10.74 -21.73 -27.59
N THR A 48 11.39 -22.86 -27.32
CA THR A 48 10.76 -24.01 -26.64
C THR A 48 10.41 -23.63 -25.20
N GLN A 49 11.30 -22.95 -24.48
CA GLN A 49 11.02 -22.42 -23.14
C GLN A 49 9.87 -21.40 -23.14
N LEU A 50 9.82 -20.51 -24.13
CA LEU A 50 8.71 -19.56 -24.28
C LEU A 50 7.37 -20.25 -24.54
N ARG A 51 7.35 -21.33 -25.33
CA ARG A 51 6.16 -22.15 -25.57
C ARG A 51 5.73 -22.90 -24.31
N LEU A 52 6.68 -23.44 -23.54
CA LEU A 52 6.39 -24.07 -22.24
C LEU A 52 5.80 -23.07 -21.24
N LEU A 53 6.26 -21.82 -21.23
CA LEU A 53 5.66 -20.74 -20.42
C LEU A 53 4.20 -20.46 -20.83
N GLY A 54 3.88 -20.58 -22.11
CA GLY A 54 2.51 -20.43 -22.63
C GLY A 54 1.64 -21.69 -22.51
N ALA A 55 2.22 -22.85 -22.21
CA ALA A 55 1.49 -24.09 -21.93
C ALA A 55 1.05 -24.09 -20.46
N PHE A 56 0.11 -23.23 -20.10
CA PHE A 56 -0.46 -23.15 -18.76
C PHE A 56 -1.62 -24.14 -18.58
N ASP A 57 -1.81 -24.58 -17.34
CA ASP A 57 -3.01 -25.32 -16.94
C ASP A 57 -4.24 -24.40 -17.09
N PRO A 58 -5.27 -24.77 -17.88
CA PRO A 58 -6.47 -23.96 -18.05
C PRO A 58 -7.22 -23.67 -16.75
N GLU A 59 -7.01 -24.44 -15.68
CA GLU A 59 -7.61 -24.19 -14.36
C GLU A 59 -6.86 -23.12 -13.54
N ILE A 60 -5.55 -22.93 -13.77
CA ILE A 60 -4.68 -22.05 -12.97
C ILE A 60 -4.53 -20.65 -13.61
N GLY A 61 -4.74 -20.54 -14.92
CA GLY A 61 -4.64 -19.30 -15.68
C GLY A 61 -3.20 -18.83 -15.96
N PRO A 62 -3.01 -17.84 -16.85
CA PRO A 62 -1.68 -17.40 -17.27
C PRO A 62 -0.94 -16.68 -16.14
N GLN A 63 0.21 -17.23 -15.74
CA GLN A 63 1.07 -16.68 -14.68
C GLN A 63 2.27 -15.91 -15.22
N PHE A 64 2.06 -14.96 -16.12
CA PHE A 64 3.15 -14.10 -16.62
C PHE A 64 2.68 -12.70 -17.02
N PHE A 65 3.58 -11.72 -16.94
CA PHE A 65 3.42 -10.40 -17.55
C PHE A 65 4.09 -10.35 -18.92
N LEU A 66 3.51 -9.60 -19.85
CA LEU A 66 4.14 -9.25 -21.12
C LEU A 66 4.52 -7.76 -21.10
N LEU A 67 5.81 -7.49 -21.22
CA LEU A 67 6.35 -6.16 -21.46
C LEU A 67 6.69 -6.03 -22.94
N PHE A 68 6.47 -4.86 -23.54
CA PHE A 68 6.98 -4.58 -24.88
C PHE A 68 7.37 -3.11 -25.02
N ASP A 69 8.40 -2.85 -25.83
CA ASP A 69 8.90 -1.51 -26.13
C ASP A 69 9.43 -1.42 -27.57
N ASN A 70 9.54 -0.20 -28.09
CA ASN A 70 9.97 0.06 -29.46
C ASN A 70 11.49 -0.07 -29.63
N VAL A 71 11.91 -0.73 -30.70
CA VAL A 71 13.30 -0.82 -31.15
C VAL A 71 13.41 -0.16 -32.52
N ASN A 72 14.06 1.00 -32.57
CA ASN A 72 14.22 1.75 -33.82
C ASN A 72 15.66 1.64 -34.35
N LYS A 73 15.82 1.33 -35.64
CA LYS A 73 17.12 1.26 -36.32
C LYS A 73 17.12 2.15 -37.56
N MET A 74 18.01 3.14 -37.59
CA MET A 74 18.21 3.99 -38.77
C MET A 74 18.98 3.23 -39.86
N LYS A 75 18.39 3.08 -41.04
CA LYS A 75 19.11 2.65 -42.24
C LYS A 75 19.49 3.90 -43.05
N ARG A 76 20.76 4.29 -42.94
CA ARG A 76 21.28 5.46 -43.65
C ARG A 76 21.38 5.21 -45.15
N ALA A 77 20.94 6.18 -45.96
CA ALA A 77 21.16 6.14 -47.40
C ALA A 77 22.65 6.38 -47.70
N TRP A 78 23.24 5.58 -48.61
CA TRP A 78 24.66 5.69 -48.96
C TRP A 78 25.03 7.05 -49.59
N ARG A 79 24.06 7.69 -50.27
CA ARG A 79 24.09 9.09 -50.69
C ARG A 79 22.70 9.70 -50.49
N ALA A 80 22.59 10.70 -49.63
CA ALA A 80 21.36 11.45 -49.48
C ALA A 80 21.07 12.25 -50.76
N SER A 81 19.93 11.98 -51.40
CA SER A 81 19.40 12.77 -52.51
C SER A 81 17.90 12.98 -52.31
N LEU A 82 17.28 13.88 -53.09
CA LEU A 82 15.85 14.21 -52.96
C LEU A 82 14.90 13.00 -53.05
N GLY A 83 15.34 11.85 -53.59
CA GLY A 83 14.56 10.60 -53.64
C GLY A 83 15.07 9.45 -52.76
N HIS A 84 16.17 9.65 -52.00
CA HIS A 84 16.75 8.62 -51.12
C HIS A 84 17.05 9.24 -49.75
N GLN A 85 16.08 9.11 -48.84
CA GLN A 85 16.18 9.56 -47.45
C GLN A 85 16.50 8.39 -46.51
N ASP A 86 16.98 8.72 -45.32
CA ASP A 86 17.18 7.75 -44.25
C ASP A 86 15.85 7.11 -43.87
N GLU A 87 15.84 5.78 -43.78
CA GLU A 87 14.65 5.01 -43.43
C GLU A 87 14.77 4.57 -41.97
N VAL A 88 13.80 4.98 -41.13
CA VAL A 88 13.69 4.45 -39.76
C VAL A 88 12.99 3.10 -39.83
N LYS A 89 13.73 2.02 -39.54
CA LYS A 89 13.13 0.71 -39.34
C LYS A 89 12.65 0.60 -37.90
N ASN A 90 11.34 0.45 -37.74
CA ASN A 90 10.71 0.27 -36.44
C ASN A 90 10.47 -1.23 -36.19
N GLY A 91 10.83 -1.69 -35.00
CA GLY A 91 10.49 -3.01 -34.47
C GLY A 91 9.97 -2.89 -33.04
N THR A 92 9.49 -3.98 -32.48
CA THR A 92 9.04 -4.04 -31.07
C THR A 92 9.75 -5.22 -30.41
N ALA A 93 10.45 -4.95 -29.30
CA ALA A 93 10.96 -6.00 -28.43
C ALA A 93 9.92 -6.30 -27.37
N SER A 94 9.73 -7.58 -27.02
CA SER A 94 8.83 -8.00 -25.96
C SER A 94 9.49 -8.99 -25.01
N THR A 95 9.01 -9.06 -23.78
CA THR A 95 9.54 -9.91 -22.72
C THR A 95 8.41 -10.48 -21.89
N ALA A 96 8.42 -11.80 -21.69
CA ALA A 96 7.50 -12.48 -20.78
C ALA A 96 8.17 -12.71 -19.42
N ILE A 97 7.48 -12.37 -18.33
CA ILE A 97 7.99 -12.46 -16.95
C ILE A 97 7.07 -13.35 -16.13
N ARG A 98 7.55 -14.48 -15.61
CA ARG A 98 6.75 -15.43 -14.80
C ARG A 98 6.40 -14.86 -13.42
N LEU A 99 5.17 -15.13 -12.93
CA LEU A 99 4.65 -14.64 -11.64
C LEU A 99 5.02 -15.47 -10.41
N GLU A 100 5.48 -16.72 -10.56
CA GLU A 100 5.77 -17.63 -9.42
C GLU A 100 6.82 -17.01 -8.46
N GLY A 101 7.92 -16.47 -9.00
CA GLY A 101 8.92 -15.78 -8.18
C GLY A 101 8.37 -14.55 -7.44
N LEU A 102 7.24 -13.99 -7.87
CA LEU A 102 6.63 -12.83 -7.23
C LEU A 102 5.85 -13.19 -5.94
N LYS A 103 5.34 -14.41 -5.81
CA LYS A 103 4.52 -14.83 -4.65
C LYS A 103 5.37 -15.34 -3.50
N ASP A 104 6.49 -15.99 -3.82
CA ASP A 104 7.43 -16.60 -2.85
C ASP A 104 8.30 -15.56 -2.13
N ASP A 105 8.38 -14.34 -2.66
CA ASP A 105 9.18 -13.24 -2.11
C ASP A 105 8.54 -12.52 -0.92
N ILE A 106 7.26 -12.79 -0.65
CA ILE A 106 6.56 -12.24 0.50
C ILE A 106 6.84 -13.14 1.70
N ASP A 107 7.32 -12.55 2.79
CA ASP A 107 7.44 -13.22 4.08
C ASP A 107 6.05 -13.41 4.70
N TRP A 108 5.25 -14.29 4.08
CA TRP A 108 3.91 -14.63 4.52
C TRP A 108 3.92 -15.23 5.92
N ALA A 109 5.02 -15.89 6.31
CA ALA A 109 5.18 -16.39 7.68
C ALA A 109 5.22 -15.22 8.69
N HIS A 110 5.96 -14.16 8.39
CA HIS A 110 6.01 -12.96 9.20
C HIS A 110 4.68 -12.20 9.18
N ILE A 111 4.09 -11.93 8.01
CA ILE A 111 2.81 -11.22 7.91
C ILE A 111 1.71 -11.97 8.67
N ARG A 112 1.64 -13.30 8.52
CA ARG A 112 0.72 -14.15 9.31
C ARG A 112 1.00 -14.03 10.80
N GLY A 113 2.27 -14.09 11.21
CA GLY A 113 2.66 -13.97 12.61
C GLY A 113 2.32 -12.62 13.25
N VAL A 114 2.49 -11.53 12.50
CA VAL A 114 2.10 -10.17 12.89
C VAL A 114 0.58 -10.04 12.94
N GLY A 115 -0.14 -10.58 11.96
CA GLY A 115 -1.60 -10.60 11.93
C GLY A 115 -2.22 -11.37 13.10
N MET A 116 -1.63 -12.49 13.48
CA MET A 116 -1.99 -13.22 14.70
C MET A 116 -1.78 -12.37 15.96
N GLY A 117 -0.60 -11.74 16.09
CA GLY A 117 -0.32 -10.84 17.21
C GLY A 117 -1.27 -9.65 17.25
N PHE A 118 -1.69 -9.15 16.08
CA PHE A 118 -2.63 -8.04 15.96
C PHE A 118 -4.01 -8.42 16.49
N VAL A 119 -4.52 -9.60 16.16
CA VAL A 119 -5.76 -10.14 16.75
C VAL A 119 -5.64 -10.22 18.27
N LEU A 120 -4.52 -10.72 18.80
CA LEU A 120 -4.28 -10.76 20.25
C LEU A 120 -4.31 -9.37 20.88
N ARG A 121 -3.69 -8.37 20.24
CA ARG A 121 -3.72 -6.98 20.72
C ARG A 121 -5.12 -6.39 20.76
N ILE A 122 -5.97 -6.68 19.76
CA ILE A 122 -7.38 -6.28 19.77
C ILE A 122 -8.11 -6.95 20.94
N TRP A 123 -7.93 -8.26 21.11
CA TRP A 123 -8.54 -9.01 22.21
C TRP A 123 -8.15 -8.45 23.57
N LEU A 124 -6.86 -8.21 23.82
CA LEU A 124 -6.37 -7.59 25.05
C LEU A 124 -6.96 -6.20 25.33
N LYS A 125 -7.24 -5.43 24.27
CA LYS A 125 -7.75 -4.07 24.37
C LYS A 125 -9.22 -4.04 24.82
N TYR A 126 -10.01 -5.02 24.37
CA TYR A 126 -11.46 -5.03 24.60
C TYR A 126 -11.95 -6.09 25.58
N ILE A 127 -11.12 -7.08 25.90
CA ILE A 127 -11.45 -8.18 26.81
C ILE A 127 -10.55 -8.06 28.04
N VAL A 128 -11.10 -7.51 29.12
CA VAL A 128 -10.35 -7.16 30.34
C VAL A 128 -9.65 -8.39 30.97
N PHE A 129 -10.29 -9.55 30.91
CA PHE A 129 -9.75 -10.79 31.50
C PHE A 129 -8.46 -11.30 30.82
N LEU A 130 -8.19 -10.90 29.58
CA LEU A 130 -6.98 -11.33 28.88
C LEU A 130 -5.75 -10.47 29.21
N VAL A 131 -5.91 -9.36 29.95
CA VAL A 131 -4.83 -8.39 30.25
C VAL A 131 -3.62 -9.04 30.94
N CYS A 132 -3.79 -10.17 31.64
CA CYS A 132 -2.68 -10.97 32.19
C CYS A 132 -1.67 -11.40 31.13
N HIS A 133 -2.09 -11.65 29.89
CA HIS A 133 -1.25 -12.05 28.76
C HIS A 133 -0.58 -10.88 28.04
N LYS A 134 -0.80 -9.64 28.49
CA LYS A 134 -0.28 -8.42 27.82
C LYS A 134 1.23 -8.45 27.62
N ALA A 135 1.99 -8.86 28.64
CA ALA A 135 3.44 -8.93 28.54
C ALA A 135 3.89 -9.92 27.45
N ALA A 136 3.27 -11.11 27.41
CA ALA A 136 3.58 -12.14 26.42
C ALA A 136 3.21 -11.71 24.99
N VAL A 137 2.09 -10.99 24.80
CA VAL A 137 1.71 -10.45 23.49
C VAL A 137 2.68 -9.36 23.03
N GLU A 138 3.05 -8.41 23.90
CA GLU A 138 4.01 -7.37 23.55
C GLU A 138 5.43 -7.92 23.32
N GLU A 139 5.79 -9.02 23.98
CA GLU A 139 7.02 -9.76 23.71
C GLU A 139 7.07 -10.24 22.24
N LEU A 140 5.94 -10.69 21.67
CA LEU A 140 5.90 -11.12 20.26
C LEU A 140 6.38 -10.02 19.32
N PHE A 141 6.01 -8.76 19.56
CA PHE A 141 6.37 -7.63 18.70
C PHE A 141 7.75 -7.05 19.02
N THR A 142 8.24 -7.21 20.24
CA THR A 142 9.55 -6.71 20.65
C THR A 142 10.68 -7.70 20.40
N SER A 143 10.40 -9.00 20.32
CA SER A 143 11.36 -10.07 20.04
C SER A 143 11.06 -10.80 18.71
N LYS A 144 10.09 -11.72 18.69
CA LYS A 144 9.88 -12.69 17.59
C LYS A 144 9.46 -12.06 16.26
N ARG A 145 8.74 -10.95 16.30
CA ARG A 145 8.20 -10.22 15.12
C ARG A 145 8.86 -8.86 14.93
N LYS A 146 9.95 -8.58 15.65
CA LYS A 146 10.78 -7.41 15.38
C LYS A 146 11.48 -7.59 14.03
N LYS A 147 11.49 -6.56 13.20
CA LYS A 147 12.26 -6.56 11.94
C LYS A 147 13.41 -5.57 11.99
N HIS A 148 13.12 -4.28 12.05
CA HIS A 148 14.14 -3.24 12.16
C HIS A 148 13.61 -2.08 12.99
N ARG A 149 13.90 -2.14 14.29
CA ARG A 149 13.53 -1.08 15.24
C ARG A 149 14.65 -0.05 15.33
N LEU A 150 14.27 1.21 15.11
CA LEU A 150 15.16 2.34 15.20
C LEU A 150 15.72 2.50 16.62
N LYS A 151 16.99 2.92 16.70
CA LYS A 151 17.60 3.32 17.98
C LYS A 151 16.82 4.49 18.56
N LEU A 152 16.37 4.33 19.82
CA LEU A 152 15.67 5.37 20.55
C LEU A 152 16.56 6.62 20.63
N ARG A 153 16.08 7.72 20.07
CA ARG A 153 16.74 9.02 20.07
C ARG A 153 15.70 10.11 20.04
N LYS A 154 16.07 11.27 20.59
CA LYS A 154 15.34 12.51 20.33
C LYS A 154 15.90 13.11 19.03
N SER A 155 15.02 13.44 18.10
CA SER A 155 15.41 14.09 16.85
C SER A 155 15.64 15.58 17.07
N ASP A 156 16.72 16.09 16.52
CA ASP A 156 16.97 17.52 16.45
C ASP A 156 16.24 18.09 15.22
N ILE A 157 15.35 19.05 15.47
CA ILE A 157 14.43 19.57 14.46
C ILE A 157 14.66 21.07 14.34
N TYR A 158 15.00 21.50 13.13
CA TYR A 158 15.24 22.89 12.79
C TYR A 158 14.27 23.30 11.70
N SER A 159 13.59 24.42 11.92
CA SER A 159 12.69 25.01 10.94
C SER A 159 13.44 25.96 10.02
N THR A 160 13.03 25.98 8.75
CA THR A 160 13.57 26.88 7.72
C THR A 160 12.61 28.05 7.49
N ARG A 161 13.09 29.05 6.74
CA ARG A 161 12.27 30.18 6.32
C ARG A 161 11.24 29.74 5.28
N LEU A 162 10.06 30.34 5.34
CA LEU A 162 9.05 30.18 4.29
C LEU A 162 9.48 30.88 3.00
N THR A 163 8.98 30.38 1.88
CA THR A 163 9.16 30.96 0.56
C THR A 163 7.82 31.05 -0.15
N GLY A 164 7.64 32.07 -1.01
CA GLY A 164 6.47 32.19 -1.89
C GLY A 164 6.61 31.42 -3.21
N ILE A 165 7.50 30.42 -3.28
CA ILE A 165 7.81 29.69 -4.51
C ILE A 165 6.73 28.62 -4.76
N GLU A 166 6.19 28.56 -5.97
CA GLU A 166 5.19 27.57 -6.39
C GLU A 166 5.82 26.19 -6.65
N GLU A 167 5.84 25.34 -5.64
CA GLU A 167 6.48 24.01 -5.66
C GLU A 167 5.84 23.01 -6.64
N SER A 168 4.57 23.20 -7.03
CA SER A 168 3.86 22.20 -7.86
C SER A 168 4.42 22.03 -9.28
N THR A 169 5.29 22.95 -9.72
CA THR A 169 5.97 22.93 -11.02
C THR A 169 7.41 22.45 -10.89
N THR A 170 7.95 21.82 -11.94
CA THR A 170 9.34 21.32 -11.92
C THR A 170 10.36 22.46 -11.73
N VAL A 171 10.10 23.62 -12.33
CA VAL A 171 10.94 24.82 -12.19
C VAL A 171 10.85 25.38 -10.77
N GLY A 172 9.64 25.44 -10.20
CA GLY A 172 9.44 25.89 -8.82
C GLY A 172 10.09 24.96 -7.80
N ALA A 173 9.96 23.64 -7.95
CA ALA A 173 10.66 22.67 -7.10
C ALA A 173 12.19 22.84 -7.16
N ALA A 174 12.77 23.12 -8.34
CA ALA A 174 14.20 23.42 -8.47
C ALA A 174 14.59 24.72 -7.74
N ALA A 175 13.75 25.75 -7.86
CA ALA A 175 13.94 27.01 -7.14
C ALA A 175 13.82 26.84 -5.61
N VAL A 176 12.93 25.97 -5.12
CA VAL A 176 12.84 25.60 -3.70
C VAL A 176 14.14 24.93 -3.23
N LEU A 177 14.64 23.94 -3.97
CA LEU A 177 15.91 23.26 -3.64
C LEU A 177 17.07 24.26 -3.57
N TRP A 178 17.20 25.13 -4.57
CA TRP A 178 18.23 26.16 -4.59
C TRP A 178 18.10 27.12 -3.41
N ASN A 179 16.89 27.62 -3.15
CA ASN A 179 16.63 28.52 -2.04
C ASN A 179 17.00 27.86 -0.70
N LEU A 180 16.57 26.63 -0.46
CA LEU A 180 16.83 25.92 0.78
C LEU A 180 18.32 25.64 0.97
N VAL A 181 18.97 24.97 0.01
CA VAL A 181 20.32 24.43 0.16
C VAL A 181 21.38 25.51 0.02
N ILE A 182 21.28 26.35 -1.01
CA ILE A 182 22.28 27.40 -1.29
C ILE A 182 21.89 28.71 -0.62
N GLY A 183 20.62 29.10 -0.67
CA GLY A 183 20.15 30.38 -0.14
C GLY A 183 20.09 30.42 1.39
N GLN A 184 19.45 29.43 2.02
CA GLN A 184 19.19 29.42 3.46
C GLN A 184 20.28 28.70 4.23
N MET A 185 20.56 27.43 3.88
CA MET A 185 21.57 26.61 4.54
C MET A 185 23.00 27.03 4.18
N ARG A 186 23.17 27.82 3.11
CA ARG A 186 24.47 28.32 2.64
C ARG A 186 25.49 27.19 2.37
N ILE A 187 25.00 26.04 1.92
CA ILE A 187 25.87 24.93 1.51
C ILE A 187 26.62 25.36 0.25
N ILE A 188 27.94 25.18 0.27
CA ILE A 188 28.80 25.53 -0.86
C ILE A 188 28.62 24.46 -1.94
N PRO A 189 28.35 24.81 -3.22
CA PRO A 189 28.12 23.83 -4.29
C PRO A 189 29.21 22.77 -4.43
N THR A 190 30.47 23.12 -4.15
CA THR A 190 31.59 22.19 -4.22
C THR A 190 31.53 21.05 -3.20
N MET A 191 30.80 21.23 -2.09
CA MET A 191 30.58 20.17 -1.10
C MET A 191 29.61 19.11 -1.64
N LEU A 192 28.67 19.52 -2.50
CA LEU A 192 27.64 18.63 -3.07
C LEU A 192 28.20 17.67 -4.13
N TYR A 193 29.46 17.81 -4.55
CA TYR A 193 30.14 16.77 -5.33
C TYR A 193 30.43 15.50 -4.53
N ARG A 194 30.42 15.58 -3.19
CA ARG A 194 30.72 14.46 -2.29
C ARG A 194 29.54 14.08 -1.41
N TRP A 195 28.50 14.90 -1.38
CA TRP A 195 27.39 14.75 -0.45
C TRP A 195 26.13 14.35 -1.18
N MET A 196 25.33 13.52 -0.53
CA MET A 196 23.94 13.28 -0.90
C MET A 196 23.03 13.82 0.19
N ILE A 197 21.99 14.56 -0.22
CA ILE A 197 20.97 15.09 0.67
C ILE A 197 19.67 14.37 0.36
N MET A 198 19.11 13.73 1.37
CA MET A 198 17.77 13.16 1.30
C MET A 198 16.74 14.28 1.28
N ILE A 199 15.96 14.36 0.21
CA ILE A 199 14.84 15.30 0.10
C ILE A 199 13.55 14.51 0.20
N CYS A 200 12.78 14.83 1.24
CA CYS A 200 11.58 14.12 1.65
C CYS A 200 10.33 14.95 1.30
N GLY A 201 9.26 14.30 0.83
CA GLY A 201 8.03 15.00 0.49
C GLY A 201 6.88 14.07 0.11
N ASP A 202 5.80 14.68 -0.35
CA ASP A 202 4.64 13.96 -0.86
C ASP A 202 4.90 13.37 -2.27
N GLN A 203 3.89 12.71 -2.84
CA GLN A 203 4.01 12.07 -4.16
C GLN A 203 4.38 13.07 -5.27
N LEU A 204 3.78 14.27 -5.25
CA LEU A 204 3.98 15.24 -6.30
C LEU A 204 5.36 15.89 -6.20
N SER A 205 5.79 16.27 -4.99
CA SER A 205 7.13 16.80 -4.73
C SER A 205 8.22 15.85 -5.26
N ILE A 206 8.10 14.55 -4.96
CA ILE A 206 9.09 13.55 -5.37
C ILE A 206 9.06 13.27 -6.89
N ASP A 207 7.89 13.29 -7.53
CA ASP A 207 7.78 13.27 -9.00
C ASP A 207 8.47 14.49 -9.64
N ARG A 208 8.27 15.69 -9.07
CA ARG A 208 8.90 16.93 -9.58
C ARG A 208 10.41 16.88 -9.43
N ILE A 209 10.92 16.44 -8.29
CA ILE A 209 12.36 16.31 -8.06
C ILE A 209 12.99 15.29 -9.01
N ARG A 210 12.36 14.16 -9.29
CA ARG A 210 12.87 13.21 -10.28
C ARG A 210 12.93 13.81 -11.68
N LYS A 211 11.88 14.54 -12.09
CA LYS A 211 11.87 15.27 -13.37
C LYS A 211 12.97 16.32 -13.47
N ILE A 212 13.34 16.98 -12.37
CA ILE A 212 14.52 17.88 -12.34
C ILE A 212 15.77 17.09 -12.75
N LYS A 213 16.02 15.93 -12.14
CA LYS A 213 17.19 15.09 -12.46
C LYS A 213 17.19 14.64 -13.92
N GLU A 214 16.04 14.20 -14.44
CA GLU A 214 15.90 13.80 -15.85
C GLU A 214 16.17 14.95 -16.82
N TYR A 215 15.61 16.14 -16.58
CA TYR A 215 15.82 17.29 -17.46
C TYR A 215 17.23 17.87 -17.36
N THR A 216 17.86 17.75 -16.19
CA THR A 216 19.21 18.27 -15.96
C THR A 216 20.30 17.27 -16.31
N GLN A 217 19.98 16.01 -16.65
CA GLN A 217 20.97 14.97 -16.95
C GLN A 217 21.97 15.35 -18.07
N LYS A 218 21.59 16.27 -18.97
CA LYS A 218 22.44 16.72 -20.09
C LYS A 218 23.55 17.70 -19.68
N TYR A 219 23.51 18.27 -18.48
CA TYR A 219 24.54 19.21 -18.03
C TYR A 219 25.86 18.48 -17.74
N GLY A 220 27.00 19.14 -18.02
CA GLY A 220 28.33 18.56 -17.78
C GLY A 220 28.71 18.50 -16.28
N ASP A 221 28.11 19.33 -15.45
CA ASP A 221 28.44 19.47 -14.04
C ASP A 221 27.51 18.63 -13.11
N PRO A 222 28.04 17.72 -12.26
CA PRO A 222 27.23 16.88 -11.37
C PRO A 222 26.29 17.67 -10.43
N PHE A 223 26.71 18.85 -10.00
CA PHE A 223 25.88 19.72 -9.16
C PHE A 223 24.65 20.23 -9.94
N GLN A 224 24.85 20.72 -11.16
CA GLN A 224 23.75 21.10 -12.07
C GLN A 224 22.82 19.94 -12.44
N ARG A 225 23.34 18.70 -12.51
CA ARG A 225 22.55 17.48 -12.72
C ARG A 225 21.72 17.04 -11.50
N HIS A 226 21.85 17.75 -10.37
CA HIS A 226 21.19 17.41 -9.11
C HIS A 226 21.48 15.97 -8.64
N GLU A 227 22.67 15.45 -8.93
CA GLU A 227 23.05 14.09 -8.52
C GLU A 227 23.05 13.94 -7.00
N TRP A 228 23.40 15.03 -6.30
CA TRP A 228 23.40 15.15 -4.84
C TRP A 228 22.00 15.04 -4.19
N VAL A 229 20.91 15.14 -4.96
CA VAL A 229 19.55 15.01 -4.44
C VAL A 229 19.12 13.54 -4.43
N LEU A 230 18.77 13.02 -3.25
CA LEU A 230 18.16 11.70 -3.07
C LEU A 230 16.66 11.87 -2.76
N PRO A 231 15.76 11.67 -3.73
CA PRO A 231 14.33 11.79 -3.51
C PRO A 231 13.83 10.63 -2.64
N SER A 232 13.13 10.94 -1.55
CA SER A 232 12.60 9.96 -0.59
C SER A 232 11.11 10.18 -0.34
N PHE A 233 10.29 9.28 -0.88
CA PHE A 233 8.84 9.31 -0.71
C PHE A 233 8.44 8.94 0.73
N GLN A 234 7.54 9.73 1.33
CA GLN A 234 7.22 9.68 2.76
C GLN A 234 5.92 8.95 3.12
N LEU A 235 5.83 8.54 4.39
CA LEU A 235 4.84 7.55 4.86
C LEU A 235 3.48 8.15 5.23
N TRP A 236 3.39 9.40 5.69
CA TRP A 236 2.10 9.94 6.14
C TRP A 236 1.13 10.12 4.97
N HIS A 237 1.59 10.75 3.88
CA HIS A 237 0.75 10.89 2.68
C HIS A 237 0.40 9.53 2.06
N LEU A 238 1.32 8.56 2.08
CA LEU A 238 1.04 7.18 1.66
C LEU A 238 -0.08 6.57 2.50
N LYS A 239 0.04 6.64 3.84
CA LYS A 239 -0.92 6.11 4.80
C LYS A 239 -2.29 6.76 4.65
N TRP A 240 -2.32 8.08 4.52
CA TRP A 240 -3.53 8.86 4.30
C TRP A 240 -4.24 8.48 2.99
N ASN A 241 -3.50 8.35 1.89
CA ASN A 241 -4.08 7.91 0.61
C ASN A 241 -4.49 6.44 0.64
N TRP A 242 -3.77 5.60 1.39
CA TRP A 242 -4.19 4.22 1.59
C TRP A 242 -5.53 4.15 2.33
N GLN A 243 -5.69 4.91 3.41
CA GLN A 243 -6.98 5.05 4.10
C GLN A 243 -8.09 5.49 3.14
N LYS A 244 -7.85 6.54 2.34
CA LYS A 244 -8.80 6.99 1.32
C LYS A 244 -9.17 5.90 0.32
N ASN A 245 -8.23 5.02 -0.05
CA ASN A 245 -8.49 3.89 -0.93
C ASN A 245 -9.31 2.80 -0.25
N ILE A 246 -9.08 2.50 1.03
CA ILE A 246 -9.92 1.58 1.80
C ILE A 246 -11.37 2.07 1.77
N PHE A 247 -11.62 3.36 2.07
CA PHE A 247 -12.95 3.94 1.95
C PHE A 247 -13.46 3.88 0.51
N LYS A 248 -12.65 4.21 -0.50
CA LYS A 248 -13.07 4.15 -1.91
C LYS A 248 -13.50 2.74 -2.34
N LEU A 249 -12.83 1.71 -1.85
CA LEU A 249 -13.05 0.32 -2.22
C LEU A 249 -14.24 -0.32 -1.47
N HIS A 250 -14.55 0.14 -0.26
CA HIS A 250 -15.53 -0.50 0.62
C HIS A 250 -16.73 0.40 1.01
N LEU A 251 -16.73 1.68 0.61
CA LEU A 251 -17.85 2.60 0.78
C LEU A 251 -18.63 2.72 -0.54
N HIS A 252 -19.60 1.83 -0.73
CA HIS A 252 -20.48 1.86 -1.90
C HIS A 252 -21.54 2.96 -1.75
N PRO A 253 -21.71 3.86 -2.75
CA PRO A 253 -22.71 4.93 -2.69
C PRO A 253 -24.13 4.46 -3.00
N GLU A 254 -24.30 3.24 -3.50
CA GLU A 254 -25.60 2.67 -3.78
C GLU A 254 -26.24 2.18 -2.48
N LEU A 255 -27.48 2.63 -2.25
CA LEU A 255 -28.29 2.26 -1.09
C LEU A 255 -29.26 1.16 -1.52
N GLY A 256 -29.12 -0.02 -0.93
CA GLY A 256 -30.03 -1.15 -1.11
C GLY A 256 -30.10 -1.94 0.18
N LYS A 257 -31.27 -2.51 0.50
CA LYS A 257 -31.50 -3.29 1.74
C LYS A 257 -30.55 -4.48 1.90
N ASN A 258 -29.94 -4.93 0.80
CA ASN A 258 -29.09 -6.13 0.74
C ASN A 258 -27.61 -5.79 0.44
N ILE A 259 -27.20 -4.52 0.45
CA ILE A 259 -25.82 -4.14 0.13
C ILE A 259 -24.99 -4.17 1.41
N PHE A 260 -24.01 -5.06 1.47
CA PHE A 260 -23.02 -5.09 2.55
C PHE A 260 -21.87 -4.11 2.28
N GLY A 261 -21.44 -3.37 3.31
CA GLY A 261 -20.29 -2.48 3.21
C GLY A 261 -20.27 -1.37 4.24
N LEU A 262 -19.24 -0.52 4.15
CA LEU A 262 -18.95 0.49 5.15
C LEU A 262 -20.02 1.58 5.26
N HIS A 263 -20.82 1.79 4.20
CA HIS A 263 -21.88 2.79 4.17
C HIS A 263 -23.07 2.39 5.07
N PRO A 264 -23.72 1.21 4.87
CA PRO A 264 -24.72 0.70 5.80
C PRO A 264 -24.25 0.62 7.25
N ASP A 265 -22.99 0.23 7.49
CA ASP A 265 -22.41 0.19 8.83
C ASP A 265 -22.36 1.58 9.48
N CYS A 266 -21.97 2.61 8.72
CA CYS A 266 -21.94 4.00 9.21
C CYS A 266 -23.34 4.54 9.48
N GLU A 267 -24.33 4.20 8.65
CA GLU A 267 -25.73 4.58 8.87
C GLU A 267 -26.28 3.96 10.16
N LYS A 268 -26.01 2.67 10.39
CA LYS A 268 -26.42 1.97 11.62
C LYS A 268 -25.76 2.53 12.88
N LEU A 269 -24.54 3.05 12.75
CA LEU A 269 -23.86 3.75 13.84
C LEU A 269 -24.28 5.22 13.98
N GLU A 270 -25.24 5.69 13.16
CA GLU A 270 -25.69 7.09 13.10
C GLU A 270 -24.54 8.09 12.87
N ARG A 271 -23.50 7.66 12.17
CA ARG A 271 -22.31 8.47 11.90
C ARG A 271 -22.46 9.21 10.60
N LYS A 272 -22.60 10.54 10.69
CA LYS A 272 -22.51 11.43 9.53
C LYS A 272 -21.13 11.31 8.89
N PHE A 273 -21.08 10.66 7.73
CA PHE A 273 -19.88 10.61 6.92
C PHE A 273 -19.84 11.81 5.98
N ASN A 274 -18.72 12.54 5.95
CA ASN A 274 -18.47 13.52 4.89
C ASN A 274 -17.74 12.81 3.73
N PRO A 275 -18.36 12.66 2.54
CA PRO A 275 -17.75 12.03 1.37
C PRO A 275 -16.41 12.66 0.94
N GLU A 276 -16.22 13.94 1.29
CA GLU A 276 -15.03 14.74 0.95
C GLU A 276 -13.90 14.60 1.98
N ASN A 277 -14.20 14.29 3.26
CA ASN A 277 -13.22 14.28 4.36
C ASN A 277 -12.89 12.90 4.97
N ARG A 278 -13.40 11.80 4.37
CA ARG A 278 -12.96 10.38 4.50
C ARG A 278 -12.06 10.00 5.69
N ILE A 279 -12.56 10.13 6.92
CA ILE A 279 -11.92 9.56 8.11
C ILE A 279 -12.98 8.87 8.97
N ILE A 280 -12.80 7.56 9.20
CA ILE A 280 -13.29 6.83 10.38
C ILE A 280 -12.18 5.84 10.80
N ILE A 281 -12.00 5.69 12.12
CA ILE A 281 -11.08 4.73 12.76
C ILE A 281 -11.85 3.41 12.94
N PRO A 282 -11.47 2.29 12.29
CA PRO A 282 -12.20 1.04 12.42
C PRO A 282 -11.64 0.20 13.58
N ASP A 283 -12.51 -0.45 14.34
CA ASP A 283 -12.14 -1.50 15.32
C ASP A 283 -13.26 -2.54 15.39
N ILE A 284 -13.01 -3.76 14.93
CA ILE A 284 -13.97 -4.88 14.98
C ILE A 284 -13.19 -6.22 15.04
N THR A 285 -13.61 -7.17 15.89
CA THR A 285 -13.35 -8.63 15.75
C THR A 285 -14.37 -9.50 16.51
N PHE A 286 -14.65 -10.73 16.05
CA PHE A 286 -15.27 -11.83 16.84
C PHE A 286 -15.11 -13.27 16.28
N TRP A 287 -15.05 -14.35 17.11
CA TRP A 287 -15.27 -15.79 16.76
C TRP A 287 -15.85 -16.73 17.86
N ARG A 288 -16.50 -17.81 17.37
CA ARG A 288 -17.35 -18.90 17.97
C ARG A 288 -16.73 -19.75 19.11
N THR A 289 -17.58 -20.09 20.07
CA THR A 289 -17.62 -21.41 20.75
C THR A 289 -19.08 -21.89 20.78
N GLY A 290 -19.32 -23.21 20.70
CA GLY A 290 -20.61 -23.85 20.39
C GLY A 290 -21.71 -23.74 21.46
N VAL A 291 -22.07 -22.53 21.88
CA VAL A 291 -23.26 -22.25 22.70
C VAL A 291 -24.01 -21.08 22.04
N LYS A 292 -25.29 -21.27 21.72
CA LYS A 292 -26.16 -20.21 21.17
C LYS A 292 -26.67 -19.36 22.33
N TYR A 293 -26.35 -18.07 22.34
CA TYR A 293 -27.01 -17.07 23.19
C TYR A 293 -27.95 -16.23 22.33
N GLY A 294 -29.03 -15.73 22.94
CA GLY A 294 -30.00 -14.89 22.26
C GLY A 294 -29.42 -13.56 21.76
N PRO A 295 -30.05 -12.92 20.76
CA PRO A 295 -29.59 -11.67 20.12
C PRO A 295 -29.50 -10.44 21.05
N GLU A 296 -29.91 -10.57 22.31
CA GLU A 296 -29.95 -9.48 23.29
C GLU A 296 -28.67 -9.34 24.14
N VAL A 297 -27.75 -10.31 24.07
CA VAL A 297 -26.48 -10.23 24.81
C VAL A 297 -25.44 -9.44 24.02
N LYS A 298 -24.91 -8.37 24.63
CA LYS A 298 -23.81 -7.58 24.04
C LYS A 298 -22.62 -8.48 23.76
N LEU A 299 -22.03 -8.30 22.59
CA LEU A 299 -20.92 -9.10 22.07
C LEU A 299 -19.72 -9.19 23.05
N THR A 300 -19.37 -8.04 23.64
CA THR A 300 -18.29 -7.90 24.63
C THR A 300 -18.61 -8.59 25.97
N ASP A 301 -19.87 -8.56 26.38
CA ASP A 301 -20.34 -9.24 27.59
C ASP A 301 -20.37 -10.76 27.36
N ALA A 302 -20.80 -11.22 26.19
CA ALA A 302 -20.78 -12.64 25.81
C ALA A 302 -19.36 -13.24 25.87
N VAL A 303 -18.33 -12.53 25.40
CA VAL A 303 -16.93 -12.99 25.53
C VAL A 303 -16.46 -12.98 26.97
N SER A 304 -16.82 -11.94 27.70
CA SER A 304 -16.48 -11.80 29.11
C SER A 304 -17.05 -12.95 29.94
N MET A 305 -18.24 -13.47 29.60
CA MET A 305 -18.83 -14.64 30.24
C MET A 305 -18.02 -15.92 30.02
N TYR A 306 -17.40 -16.11 28.85
CA TYR A 306 -16.53 -17.28 28.60
C TYR A 306 -15.23 -17.26 29.40
N LEU A 307 -14.80 -16.08 29.84
CA LEU A 307 -13.57 -15.84 30.60
C LEU A 307 -13.87 -15.49 32.07
N SER A 308 -15.14 -15.58 32.47
CA SER A 308 -15.58 -15.38 33.85
C SER A 308 -15.16 -16.56 34.74
N PRO A 309 -15.22 -16.45 36.08
CA PRO A 309 -14.84 -17.53 37.00
C PRO A 309 -15.53 -18.88 36.74
N GLU A 310 -16.67 -18.89 36.05
CA GLU A 310 -17.45 -20.09 35.67
C GLU A 310 -17.32 -20.42 34.17
N GLY A 311 -16.53 -19.64 33.43
CA GLY A 311 -16.36 -19.72 31.99
C GLY A 311 -15.35 -20.77 31.54
N LYS A 312 -15.63 -21.44 30.41
CA LYS A 312 -14.80 -22.52 29.84
C LYS A 312 -13.37 -22.10 29.45
N LEU A 313 -13.08 -20.80 29.38
CA LEU A 313 -11.79 -20.26 28.95
C LEU A 313 -11.06 -19.48 30.06
N LEU A 314 -11.52 -19.54 31.32
CA LEU A 314 -10.90 -18.83 32.45
C LEU A 314 -9.38 -19.08 32.55
N ASP A 315 -8.96 -20.34 32.46
CA ASP A 315 -7.55 -20.75 32.51
C ASP A 315 -6.92 -20.91 31.11
N CYS A 316 -7.39 -20.14 30.12
CA CYS A 316 -6.86 -20.24 28.76
C CYS A 316 -5.35 -19.91 28.73
N SER A 317 -4.54 -20.91 28.41
CA SER A 317 -3.09 -20.74 28.26
C SER A 317 -2.77 -19.79 27.11
N PHE A 318 -1.57 -19.19 27.16
CA PHE A 318 -1.15 -18.28 26.09
C PHE A 318 -1.04 -18.99 24.74
N GLU A 319 -0.58 -20.24 24.73
CA GLU A 319 -0.47 -21.08 23.54
C GLU A 319 -1.86 -21.31 22.91
N ARG A 320 -2.85 -21.65 23.73
CA ARG A 320 -4.22 -21.84 23.26
C ARG A 320 -4.80 -20.53 22.70
N LEU A 321 -4.50 -19.41 23.33
CA LEU A 321 -4.91 -18.09 22.84
C LEU A 321 -4.26 -17.76 21.48
N GLN A 322 -2.99 -18.12 21.29
CA GLN A 322 -2.29 -17.97 20.01
C GLN A 322 -2.92 -18.84 18.90
N GLU A 323 -3.32 -20.07 19.21
CA GLU A 323 -4.03 -20.93 18.26
C GLU A 323 -5.38 -20.33 17.83
N LEU A 324 -6.15 -19.80 18.78
CA LEU A 324 -7.41 -19.13 18.48
C LEU A 324 -7.19 -17.89 17.60
N ALA A 325 -6.17 -17.09 17.90
CA ALA A 325 -5.82 -15.92 17.11
C ALA A 325 -5.36 -16.30 15.68
N LYS A 326 -4.62 -17.41 15.54
CA LYS A 326 -4.28 -18.01 14.24
C LYS A 326 -5.51 -18.33 13.43
N LYS A 327 -6.48 -19.03 14.02
CA LYS A 327 -7.74 -19.39 13.35
C LYS A 327 -8.51 -18.14 12.93
N ALA A 328 -8.65 -17.16 13.82
CA ALA A 328 -9.35 -15.91 13.51
C ALA A 328 -8.68 -15.15 12.34
N TYR A 329 -7.36 -15.03 12.35
CA TYR A 329 -6.62 -14.39 11.28
C TYR A 329 -6.79 -15.13 9.94
N LEU A 330 -6.57 -16.45 9.92
CA LEU A 330 -6.67 -17.26 8.69
C LEU A 330 -8.07 -17.30 8.11
N ARG A 331 -9.09 -17.07 8.94
CA ARG A 331 -10.48 -17.16 8.55
C ARG A 331 -11.05 -15.85 7.98
N TYR A 332 -10.44 -14.69 8.30
CA TYR A 332 -11.00 -13.37 7.94
C TYR A 332 -10.02 -12.29 7.46
N MET A 333 -8.72 -12.43 7.71
CA MET A 333 -7.78 -11.32 7.60
C MET A 333 -6.65 -11.57 6.60
N CYS A 334 -6.69 -12.67 5.85
CA CYS A 334 -5.67 -13.04 4.86
C CYS A 334 -6.25 -13.25 3.45
N THR A 335 -5.37 -13.30 2.44
CA THR A 335 -5.77 -13.47 1.04
C THR A 335 -6.54 -14.77 0.82
N SER A 336 -6.04 -15.88 1.38
CA SER A 336 -6.69 -17.18 1.30
C SER A 336 -8.10 -17.17 1.91
N ALA A 337 -8.38 -16.34 2.91
CA ALA A 337 -9.73 -16.22 3.46
C ALA A 337 -10.75 -15.72 2.43
N ALA A 338 -10.34 -14.78 1.57
CA ALA A 338 -11.18 -14.27 0.50
C ALA A 338 -11.28 -15.26 -0.68
N GLU A 339 -10.17 -15.93 -1.04
CA GLU A 339 -10.17 -16.97 -2.09
C GLU A 339 -11.06 -18.16 -1.71
N ASN A 340 -11.01 -18.59 -0.44
CA ASN A 340 -11.88 -19.62 0.12
C ASN A 340 -13.36 -19.19 0.11
N ALA A 341 -13.65 -17.91 0.34
CA ALA A 341 -15.01 -17.38 0.32
C ALA A 341 -15.58 -17.31 -1.10
N LEU A 342 -14.74 -17.04 -2.12
CA LEU A 342 -15.09 -17.09 -3.54
C LEU A 342 -15.36 -18.52 -4.06
N GLY A 343 -14.97 -19.56 -3.32
CA GLY A 343 -15.10 -20.96 -3.77
C GLY A 343 -13.97 -21.41 -4.70
N HIS A 344 -12.84 -20.71 -4.73
CA HIS A 344 -11.68 -21.08 -5.57
C HIS A 344 -10.77 -22.14 -4.92
N SER A 345 -10.99 -22.48 -3.65
CA SER A 345 -10.17 -23.43 -2.89
C SER A 345 -11.02 -24.15 -1.84
N ASP A 346 -10.64 -25.41 -1.56
CA ASP A 346 -11.30 -26.22 -0.54
C ASP A 346 -11.10 -25.62 0.85
N ARG A 347 -12.20 -25.50 1.60
CA ARG A 347 -12.19 -24.91 2.94
C ARG A 347 -11.66 -25.93 3.94
N ASP A 348 -10.45 -25.69 4.43
CA ASP A 348 -9.81 -26.49 5.47
C ASP A 348 -10.73 -26.66 6.71
N PRO A 349 -11.18 -27.90 7.01
CA PRO A 349 -12.04 -28.19 8.15
C PRO A 349 -11.43 -27.78 9.51
N GLU A 350 -10.09 -27.75 9.65
CA GLU A 350 -9.44 -27.35 10.91
C GLU A 350 -9.59 -25.83 11.19
N ILE A 351 -9.71 -25.04 10.13
CA ILE A 351 -9.84 -23.58 10.16
C ILE A 351 -11.31 -23.16 10.20
N TYR A 352 -12.14 -23.78 9.36
CA TYR A 352 -13.52 -23.36 9.15
C TYR A 352 -14.55 -24.16 9.96
N GLY A 353 -14.19 -25.37 10.42
CA GLY A 353 -15.11 -26.35 11.00
C GLY A 353 -15.85 -27.15 9.92
N GLU A 354 -16.70 -28.10 10.34
CA GLU A 354 -17.60 -28.83 9.42
C GLU A 354 -18.52 -27.87 8.67
N ALA A 355 -18.83 -28.21 7.41
CA ALA A 355 -19.74 -27.43 6.57
C ALA A 355 -21.09 -27.29 7.27
N TRP A 356 -21.61 -26.06 7.32
CA TRP A 356 -22.94 -25.82 7.89
C TRP A 356 -23.98 -26.30 6.89
N ASN A 357 -24.39 -27.56 7.01
CA ASN A 357 -25.59 -28.04 6.35
C ASN A 357 -26.76 -27.36 7.06
N ALA A 358 -27.36 -26.35 6.41
CA ALA A 358 -28.71 -25.96 6.79
C ALA A 358 -29.57 -27.23 6.69
N ASN A 359 -30.10 -27.67 7.83
CA ASN A 359 -30.83 -28.94 7.92
C ASN A 359 -32.00 -28.93 6.91
N PRO A 360 -32.27 -30.01 6.15
CA PRO A 360 -33.37 -30.06 5.18
C PRO A 360 -34.78 -30.06 5.78
N ASP A 361 -34.94 -30.18 7.10
CA ASP A 361 -36.22 -30.57 7.71
C ASP A 361 -36.75 -29.55 8.72
N VAL A 362 -37.03 -28.32 8.27
CA VAL A 362 -38.00 -27.45 8.93
C VAL A 362 -38.98 -27.00 7.87
N GLU A 363 -40.12 -27.70 7.78
CA GLU A 363 -41.30 -27.23 7.08
C GLU A 363 -41.63 -25.82 7.59
N MET A 364 -41.43 -24.84 6.73
CA MET A 364 -41.84 -23.47 6.97
C MET A 364 -43.32 -23.42 6.59
N ASP A 365 -44.20 -23.43 7.60
CA ASP A 365 -45.63 -23.28 7.42
C ASP A 365 -45.91 -22.01 6.59
N SER A 366 -46.50 -22.24 5.42
CA SER A 366 -46.96 -21.22 4.50
C SER A 366 -48.34 -20.71 4.94
N GLU A 367 -48.40 -19.55 5.59
CA GLU A 367 -49.62 -18.74 5.63
C GLU A 367 -49.39 -17.48 4.79
N ASP A 368 -49.69 -17.62 3.49
CA ASP A 368 -49.85 -16.51 2.54
C ASP A 368 -51.22 -15.85 2.78
N GLU A 369 -51.25 -14.64 3.35
CA GLU A 369 -52.36 -13.71 3.15
C GLU A 369 -52.09 -12.85 1.91
N THR A 370 -52.80 -13.17 0.84
CA THR A 370 -52.87 -12.39 -0.40
C THR A 370 -53.68 -11.10 -0.17
N GLN A 371 -53.03 -9.94 -0.28
CA GLN A 371 -53.74 -8.68 -0.53
C GLN A 371 -53.28 -8.08 -1.86
N GLU A 372 -54.16 -8.14 -2.85
CA GLU A 372 -54.03 -7.49 -4.16
C GLU A 372 -54.05 -5.96 -4.01
N MET A 373 -53.10 -5.27 -4.64
CA MET A 373 -53.15 -3.83 -4.88
C MET A 373 -53.62 -3.53 -6.32
N PRO A 374 -54.47 -2.50 -6.54
CA PRO A 374 -55.09 -2.20 -7.82
C PRO A 374 -54.16 -1.48 -8.82
N PRO A 375 -54.46 -1.50 -10.13
CA PRO A 375 -53.57 -1.00 -11.17
C PRO A 375 -53.60 0.53 -11.30
N LEU A 376 -52.42 1.14 -11.39
CA LEU A 376 -52.27 2.58 -11.67
C LEU A 376 -52.36 2.85 -13.18
N VAL A 377 -53.39 3.60 -13.53
CA VAL A 377 -53.75 4.13 -14.86
C VAL A 377 -52.70 5.15 -15.35
N SER A 378 -52.31 5.03 -16.63
CA SER A 378 -51.43 5.99 -17.32
C SER A 378 -52.16 7.29 -17.64
N ILE A 379 -51.58 8.45 -17.31
CA ILE A 379 -52.02 9.75 -17.86
C ILE A 379 -50.80 10.64 -18.17
N GLY A 380 -50.72 11.08 -19.44
CA GLY A 380 -50.38 12.46 -19.79
C GLY A 380 -48.91 12.85 -20.00
N SER A 381 -48.52 12.91 -21.27
CA SER A 381 -47.32 13.59 -21.76
C SER A 381 -47.37 15.12 -21.61
N SER A 382 -46.26 15.78 -21.27
CA SER A 382 -46.06 17.23 -21.44
C SER A 382 -44.60 17.57 -21.80
N PRO A 383 -44.32 18.72 -22.46
CA PRO A 383 -43.22 18.86 -23.41
C PRO A 383 -41.87 19.32 -22.84
N LYS A 384 -40.79 18.93 -23.56
CA LYS A 384 -39.36 19.20 -23.27
C LYS A 384 -38.97 20.68 -23.38
N PRO A 385 -38.04 21.18 -22.53
CA PRO A 385 -37.31 22.43 -22.80
C PRO A 385 -36.04 22.21 -23.66
N PRO A 386 -35.50 23.26 -24.32
CA PRO A 386 -34.50 23.17 -25.39
C PRO A 386 -33.05 22.93 -24.88
N PRO A 387 -32.11 22.52 -25.76
CA PRO A 387 -30.86 21.90 -25.34
C PRO A 387 -29.78 22.92 -24.96
N SER A 388 -29.29 22.87 -23.72
CA SER A 388 -28.05 23.56 -23.32
C SER A 388 -26.81 22.70 -23.66
N LYS A 389 -25.80 23.37 -24.21
CA LYS A 389 -24.55 22.85 -24.82
C LYS A 389 -23.85 21.74 -24.00
N LYS A 390 -23.60 20.60 -24.67
CA LYS A 390 -22.86 19.43 -24.14
C LYS A 390 -21.41 19.80 -23.78
N ARG A 391 -21.10 19.84 -22.48
CA ARG A 391 -19.75 19.68 -21.95
C ARG A 391 -19.45 18.18 -21.92
N LYS A 392 -18.41 17.71 -22.63
CA LYS A 392 -18.00 16.30 -22.69
C LYS A 392 -17.63 15.79 -21.29
N THR A 393 -18.59 15.24 -20.56
CA THR A 393 -18.34 14.41 -19.39
C THR A 393 -17.85 13.06 -19.86
N ARG A 394 -16.59 12.76 -19.56
CA ARG A 394 -15.99 11.42 -19.66
C ARG A 394 -16.95 10.45 -18.96
N ALA A 395 -17.46 9.46 -19.70
CA ALA A 395 -18.40 8.48 -19.18
C ALA A 395 -17.85 7.89 -17.87
N LYS A 396 -18.59 8.07 -16.77
CA LYS A 396 -18.43 7.20 -15.60
C LYS A 396 -18.74 5.80 -16.11
N ALA A 397 -17.77 4.89 -16.02
CA ALA A 397 -18.05 3.48 -16.11
C ALA A 397 -19.11 3.19 -15.03
N SER A 398 -20.35 2.97 -15.47
CA SER A 398 -21.39 2.38 -14.65
C SER A 398 -20.83 1.06 -14.12
N ALA A 399 -20.88 0.85 -12.81
CA ALA A 399 -20.63 -0.45 -12.22
C ALA A 399 -21.50 -1.46 -12.97
N GLN A 400 -20.88 -2.44 -13.62
CA GLN A 400 -21.65 -3.56 -14.16
C GLN A 400 -22.28 -4.30 -12.96
N PRO A 401 -23.53 -4.77 -13.06
CA PRO A 401 -24.11 -5.62 -12.04
C PRO A 401 -23.15 -6.80 -11.79
N GLY A 402 -22.79 -7.01 -10.52
CA GLY A 402 -21.79 -7.97 -10.09
C GLY A 402 -22.12 -9.36 -10.65
N ARG A 403 -21.31 -9.85 -11.57
CA ARG A 403 -21.36 -11.24 -12.00
C ARG A 403 -20.73 -12.06 -10.88
N ASN A 404 -21.56 -12.82 -10.15
CA ASN A 404 -21.06 -13.85 -9.24
C ASN A 404 -20.57 -15.03 -10.09
N PHE A 405 -19.31 -14.99 -10.51
CA PHE A 405 -18.78 -15.93 -11.50
C PHE A 405 -18.54 -17.36 -10.97
N SER A 406 -18.65 -17.60 -9.65
CA SER A 406 -18.21 -18.87 -9.04
C SER A 406 -19.19 -19.49 -8.02
N GLY A 407 -20.38 -18.93 -7.79
CA GLY A 407 -21.27 -19.43 -6.73
C GLY A 407 -20.73 -19.20 -5.30
N GLY A 408 -19.71 -18.36 -5.15
CA GLY A 408 -19.11 -17.99 -3.87
C GLY A 408 -19.94 -16.96 -3.08
N ASP A 409 -19.44 -16.63 -1.89
CA ASP A 409 -20.06 -15.69 -0.94
C ASP A 409 -19.42 -14.30 -1.07
N GLN A 410 -19.98 -13.46 -1.94
CA GLN A 410 -19.43 -12.14 -2.27
C GLN A 410 -19.44 -11.17 -1.08
N VAL A 411 -20.42 -11.31 -0.17
CA VAL A 411 -20.51 -10.55 1.07
C VAL A 411 -19.34 -10.89 1.99
N MET A 412 -19.07 -12.17 2.20
CA MET A 412 -17.92 -12.64 2.98
C MET A 412 -16.59 -12.21 2.33
N VAL A 413 -16.47 -12.28 1.00
CA VAL A 413 -15.27 -11.83 0.28
C VAL A 413 -15.00 -10.36 0.52
N THR A 414 -16.04 -9.54 0.42
CA THR A 414 -15.97 -8.10 0.68
C THR A 414 -15.54 -7.81 2.12
N PHE A 415 -16.09 -8.55 3.08
CA PHE A 415 -15.70 -8.48 4.49
C PHE A 415 -14.23 -8.88 4.71
N CYS A 416 -13.80 -10.03 4.19
CA CYS A 416 -12.43 -10.52 4.32
C CYS A 416 -11.42 -9.53 3.70
N HIS A 417 -11.75 -8.97 2.54
CA HIS A 417 -10.93 -7.93 1.92
C HIS A 417 -10.84 -6.69 2.80
N PHE A 418 -11.96 -6.17 3.30
CA PHE A 418 -11.99 -5.01 4.19
C PHE A 418 -11.15 -5.23 5.46
N MET A 419 -11.33 -6.38 6.12
CA MET A 419 -10.58 -6.74 7.33
C MET A 419 -9.08 -6.83 7.07
N ARG A 420 -8.67 -7.47 5.97
CA ARG A 420 -7.27 -7.60 5.57
C ARG A 420 -6.60 -6.24 5.29
N VAL A 421 -7.22 -5.38 4.48
CA VAL A 421 -6.64 -4.08 4.13
C VAL A 421 -6.59 -3.12 5.33
N THR A 422 -7.59 -3.23 6.22
CA THR A 422 -7.64 -2.47 7.47
C THR A 422 -6.55 -2.92 8.43
N PHE A 423 -6.32 -4.24 8.55
CA PHE A 423 -5.20 -4.79 9.32
C PHE A 423 -3.86 -4.22 8.86
N TRP A 424 -3.58 -4.24 7.56
CA TRP A 424 -2.34 -3.68 7.03
C TRP A 424 -2.16 -2.21 7.40
N TYR A 425 -3.21 -1.41 7.29
CA TYR A 425 -3.17 0.00 7.69
C TYR A 425 -2.87 0.17 9.19
N LEU A 426 -3.56 -0.59 10.05
CA LEU A 426 -3.39 -0.49 11.50
C LEU A 426 -2.03 -1.01 11.97
N GLU A 427 -1.51 -2.06 11.33
CA GLU A 427 -0.15 -2.55 11.60
C GLU A 427 0.91 -1.51 11.23
N VAL A 428 0.78 -0.85 10.08
CA VAL A 428 1.68 0.26 9.70
C VAL A 428 1.63 1.36 10.76
N CYS A 429 0.45 1.73 11.26
CA CYS A 429 0.32 2.72 12.33
C CYS A 429 1.03 2.30 13.62
N ALA A 430 0.81 1.05 14.04
CA ALA A 430 1.40 0.52 15.27
C ALA A 430 2.94 0.41 15.16
N ALA A 431 3.42 -0.13 14.04
CA ALA A 431 4.85 -0.26 13.77
C ALA A 431 5.56 1.09 13.71
N ILE A 432 4.94 2.12 13.11
CA ILE A 432 5.45 3.50 13.12
C ILE A 432 5.57 4.01 14.55
N ALA A 433 4.52 3.92 15.36
CA ALA A 433 4.54 4.41 16.75
C ALA A 433 5.63 3.73 17.58
N GLU A 434 5.84 2.43 17.36
CA GLU A 434 6.89 1.64 18.01
C GLU A 434 8.30 1.90 17.45
N GLY A 435 8.43 2.59 16.32
CA GLY A 435 9.69 2.85 15.64
C GLY A 435 10.28 1.62 14.92
N ASP A 436 9.45 0.62 14.58
CA ASP A 436 9.87 -0.56 13.80
C ASP A 436 9.59 -0.35 12.31
N ILE A 437 10.47 0.41 11.66
CA ILE A 437 10.38 0.72 10.24
C ILE A 437 10.49 -0.55 9.38
N GLY A 438 11.16 -1.60 9.87
CA GLY A 438 11.21 -2.89 9.18
C GLY A 438 9.82 -3.50 8.98
N ARG A 439 8.97 -3.51 10.03
CA ARG A 439 7.59 -4.00 9.91
C ARG A 439 6.72 -3.15 9.00
N VAL A 440 6.91 -1.83 9.00
CA VAL A 440 6.23 -0.92 8.07
C VAL A 440 6.53 -1.30 6.63
N PHE A 441 7.82 -1.50 6.32
CA PHE A 441 8.26 -1.90 5.00
C PHE A 441 7.89 -3.35 4.68
N GLU A 442 7.70 -4.27 5.63
CA GLU A 442 7.13 -5.60 5.32
C GLU A 442 5.68 -5.52 4.83
N ILE A 443 4.86 -4.61 5.37
CA ILE A 443 3.47 -4.42 4.92
C ILE A 443 3.39 -3.67 3.58
N ILE A 444 4.23 -2.65 3.40
CA ILE A 444 4.31 -1.86 2.16
C ILE A 444 4.97 -2.67 1.02
N LYS A 445 5.84 -3.60 1.41
CA LYS A 445 7.04 -4.12 0.74
C LYS A 445 7.33 -3.61 -0.67
N ALA A 446 8.12 -2.54 -0.71
CA ALA A 446 9.43 -2.50 -1.36
C ALA A 446 10.45 -3.27 -0.49
N CYS A 447 11.34 -4.04 -1.10
CA CYS A 447 12.16 -5.09 -0.46
C CYS A 447 12.84 -4.72 0.87
N CYS A 448 12.90 -5.71 1.76
CA CYS A 448 13.57 -5.66 3.05
C CYS A 448 14.51 -6.88 3.12
N PRO A 449 15.85 -6.71 3.18
CA PRO A 449 16.81 -7.81 3.06
C PRO A 449 17.15 -8.49 4.41
N PHE A 450 16.31 -8.33 5.44
CA PHE A 450 16.58 -8.97 6.74
C PHE A 450 16.24 -10.47 6.69
N GLY A 451 17.20 -11.27 6.20
CA GLY A 451 17.23 -12.73 6.21
C GLY A 451 18.56 -13.30 5.68
N PRO A 452 18.98 -14.51 6.09
CA PRO A 452 20.28 -15.09 5.71
C PRO A 452 20.42 -15.47 4.22
N HIS A 453 19.40 -15.22 3.40
CA HIS A 453 19.43 -15.39 1.95
C HIS A 453 19.21 -14.04 1.25
N ILE A 454 20.24 -13.20 1.30
CA ILE A 454 20.32 -11.85 0.68
C ILE A 454 20.09 -11.84 -0.85
N TYR A 455 20.08 -13.00 -1.52
CA TYR A 455 20.12 -13.07 -2.98
C TYR A 455 18.82 -13.51 -3.68
N LEU A 456 17.75 -13.91 -2.97
CA LEU A 456 16.61 -14.58 -3.61
C LEU A 456 15.20 -14.01 -3.38
N THR A 457 15.02 -12.99 -2.54
CA THR A 457 13.69 -12.39 -2.29
C THR A 457 13.57 -10.99 -2.90
N LYS A 458 13.19 -10.88 -4.18
CA LYS A 458 13.31 -9.61 -4.93
C LYS A 458 12.02 -8.92 -5.38
N HIS A 459 10.84 -9.50 -5.33
CA HIS A 459 9.70 -8.90 -6.00
C HIS A 459 8.37 -9.33 -5.38
N SER A 460 7.80 -8.54 -4.47
CA SER A 460 6.34 -8.44 -4.39
C SER A 460 5.90 -7.29 -3.52
N GLN A 461 4.93 -6.51 -4.02
CA GLN A 461 4.41 -5.35 -3.33
C GLN A 461 2.90 -5.43 -3.13
N VAL A 462 2.49 -5.94 -1.98
CA VAL A 462 1.08 -6.10 -1.61
C VAL A 462 0.31 -4.78 -1.70
N LEU A 463 0.93 -3.69 -1.20
CA LEU A 463 0.29 -2.38 -1.19
C LEU A 463 0.25 -1.72 -2.59
N ARG A 464 1.26 -1.97 -3.43
CA ARG A 464 1.31 -1.45 -4.82
C ARG A 464 0.11 -1.91 -5.63
N PHE A 465 -0.14 -3.22 -5.65
CA PHE A 465 -1.26 -3.79 -6.39
C PHE A 465 -2.59 -3.25 -5.88
N SER A 466 -2.66 -3.00 -4.56
CA SER A 466 -3.83 -2.39 -3.95
C SER A 466 -4.03 -0.93 -4.38
N PHE A 467 -2.97 -0.13 -4.49
CA PHE A 467 -3.04 1.25 -5.03
C PHE A 467 -3.46 1.27 -6.50
N TRP A 468 -2.91 0.38 -7.33
CA TRP A 468 -3.30 0.23 -8.73
C TRP A 468 -4.76 -0.23 -8.88
N GLY A 469 -5.17 -1.24 -8.12
CA GLY A 469 -6.55 -1.73 -8.09
C GLY A 469 -7.55 -0.68 -7.62
N ALA A 470 -7.17 0.19 -6.69
CA ALA A 470 -7.97 1.33 -6.25
C ALA A 470 -8.00 2.51 -7.24
N GLY A 471 -7.28 2.42 -8.37
CA GLY A 471 -7.17 3.50 -9.36
C GLY A 471 -6.32 4.71 -8.91
N SER A 472 -5.48 4.52 -7.88
CA SER A 472 -4.57 5.52 -7.33
C SER A 472 -3.15 5.28 -7.86
N THR A 473 -3.00 5.34 -9.19
CA THR A 473 -1.83 4.81 -9.91
C THR A 473 -0.51 5.50 -9.60
N ASN A 474 -0.54 6.81 -9.33
CA ASN A 474 0.65 7.57 -8.98
C ASN A 474 1.34 7.01 -7.73
N TYR A 475 0.58 6.70 -6.67
CA TYR A 475 1.12 6.10 -5.44
C TYR A 475 1.64 4.68 -5.69
N GLY A 476 0.97 3.90 -6.55
CA GLY A 476 1.50 2.60 -6.98
C GLY A 476 2.84 2.72 -7.71
N ASN A 477 2.99 3.75 -8.55
CA ASN A 477 4.25 4.02 -9.25
C ASN A 477 5.37 4.49 -8.29
N GLU A 478 5.06 5.26 -7.24
CA GLU A 478 6.05 5.59 -6.21
C GLU A 478 6.55 4.36 -5.47
N LEU A 479 5.64 3.46 -5.07
CA LEU A 479 6.02 2.22 -4.42
C LEU A 479 6.87 1.34 -5.35
N LEU A 480 6.59 1.38 -6.67
CA LEU A 480 7.43 0.75 -7.68
C LEU A 480 8.84 1.34 -7.74
N GLU A 481 8.96 2.66 -7.83
CA GLU A 481 10.26 3.32 -7.83
C GLU A 481 11.03 3.01 -6.54
N LEU A 482 10.36 3.04 -5.40
CA LEU A 482 10.94 2.73 -4.11
C LEU A 482 11.48 1.29 -4.08
N ALA A 483 10.74 0.31 -4.61
CA ALA A 483 11.25 -1.05 -4.79
C ALA A 483 12.51 -1.08 -5.64
N CYS A 484 12.47 -0.47 -6.83
CA CYS A 484 13.59 -0.48 -7.74
C CYS A 484 14.84 0.15 -7.11
N ASN A 485 14.65 1.18 -6.29
CA ASN A 485 15.69 1.79 -5.50
C ASN A 485 16.32 0.79 -4.53
N PHE A 486 15.53 0.14 -3.68
CA PHE A 486 16.02 -0.87 -2.72
C PHE A 486 16.64 -2.10 -3.39
N LEU A 487 16.15 -2.50 -4.56
CA LEU A 487 16.53 -3.76 -5.21
C LEU A 487 17.75 -3.68 -6.11
N TYR A 488 17.94 -2.51 -6.73
CA TYR A 488 18.83 -2.39 -7.88
C TYR A 488 19.70 -1.14 -7.87
N LYS A 489 19.29 -0.06 -7.20
CA LYS A 489 20.00 1.23 -7.29
C LYS A 489 20.78 1.58 -6.02
N TRP A 490 20.26 1.27 -4.84
CA TRP A 490 20.89 1.62 -3.58
C TRP A 490 21.84 0.53 -3.10
N SER A 491 23.02 0.95 -2.64
CA SER A 491 23.97 0.06 -1.95
C SER A 491 23.46 -0.31 -0.57
N ASP A 492 24.11 -1.30 0.05
CA ASP A 492 23.68 -1.80 1.35
C ASP A 492 23.67 -0.71 2.45
N ASP A 493 24.74 0.08 2.47
CA ASP A 493 24.87 1.19 3.41
C ASP A 493 23.85 2.30 3.17
N LEU A 494 23.52 2.58 1.90
CA LEU A 494 22.61 3.65 1.53
C LEU A 494 21.18 3.30 1.94
N TRP A 495 20.73 2.07 1.71
CA TRP A 495 19.37 1.69 2.10
C TRP A 495 19.20 1.67 3.62
N MET A 496 20.20 1.20 4.38
CA MET A 496 20.17 1.26 5.85
C MET A 496 20.07 2.70 6.33
N THR A 497 20.91 3.58 5.78
CA THR A 497 20.87 5.01 6.10
C THR A 497 19.50 5.62 5.81
N VAL A 498 18.88 5.23 4.69
CA VAL A 498 17.54 5.69 4.34
C VAL A 498 16.49 5.21 5.35
N LEU A 499 16.45 3.92 5.66
CA LEU A 499 15.49 3.35 6.63
C LEU A 499 15.64 3.94 8.03
N GLU A 500 16.88 4.17 8.47
CA GLU A 500 17.14 4.72 9.79
C GLU A 500 16.60 6.15 9.97
N ASN A 501 16.32 6.85 8.87
CA ASN A 501 15.90 8.26 8.85
C ASN A 501 14.45 8.47 8.38
N TYR A 502 13.64 7.42 8.23
CA TYR A 502 12.24 7.55 7.79
C TYR A 502 11.28 8.12 8.87
N LEU A 503 11.63 7.98 10.14
CA LEU A 503 10.79 8.37 11.28
C LEU A 503 11.49 9.40 12.16
N VAL A 504 10.69 10.23 12.82
CA VAL A 504 11.13 11.27 13.74
C VAL A 504 10.54 11.04 15.13
N ASN A 505 11.29 11.43 16.16
CA ASN A 505 10.83 11.39 17.55
C ASN A 505 11.22 12.69 18.27
N SER A 506 10.29 13.63 18.35
CA SER A 506 10.50 14.94 18.98
C SER A 506 10.66 14.87 20.51
N THR A 507 10.21 13.76 21.14
CA THR A 507 10.19 13.62 22.60
C THR A 507 11.33 12.77 23.15
N GLY A 508 11.93 11.91 22.32
CA GLY A 508 12.88 10.88 22.75
C GLY A 508 12.26 9.73 23.56
N ARG A 509 10.92 9.61 23.60
CA ARG A 509 10.20 8.58 24.35
C ARG A 509 9.83 7.39 23.47
N ILE A 510 9.77 6.21 24.07
CA ILE A 510 9.27 4.99 23.40
C ILE A 510 7.80 5.19 23.02
N GLY A 511 7.37 4.69 21.86
CA GLY A 511 5.99 4.81 21.40
C GLY A 511 5.61 6.18 20.80
N HIS A 512 6.57 7.10 20.67
CA HIS A 512 6.35 8.48 20.21
C HIS A 512 7.07 8.76 18.89
N TRP A 513 7.32 7.72 18.10
CA TRP A 513 7.79 7.85 16.72
C TRP A 513 6.62 8.21 15.80
N PHE A 514 6.88 9.05 14.82
CA PHE A 514 5.92 9.43 13.78
C PHE A 514 6.65 9.79 12.49
N GLU A 515 5.89 9.97 11.42
CA GLU A 515 6.41 10.20 10.07
C GLU A 515 7.03 11.61 9.91
N LEU A 516 8.07 11.73 9.07
CA LEU A 516 8.72 13.02 8.79
C LEU A 516 7.78 14.02 8.11
N ASP A 517 7.00 13.58 7.13
CA ASP A 517 6.07 14.46 6.43
C ASP A 517 4.87 14.86 7.31
N LEU A 518 4.50 14.04 8.30
CA LEU A 518 3.54 14.44 9.34
C LEU A 518 4.09 15.56 10.23
N LEU A 519 5.38 15.52 10.58
CA LEU A 519 6.02 16.62 11.30
C LEU A 519 5.90 17.94 10.52
N GLN A 520 6.21 17.88 9.22
CA GLN A 520 6.11 19.06 8.35
C GLN A 520 4.66 19.56 8.26
N GLU A 521 3.68 18.66 8.19
CA GLU A 521 2.27 19.05 8.17
C GLU A 521 1.81 19.70 9.49
N HIS A 522 2.34 19.27 10.65
CA HIS A 522 2.12 19.97 11.91
C HIS A 522 2.65 21.41 11.89
N PHE A 523 3.83 21.64 11.31
CA PHE A 523 4.36 23.00 11.15
C PHE A 523 3.53 23.82 10.16
N ASN A 524 3.15 23.25 9.03
CA ASN A 524 2.27 23.91 8.05
C ASN A 524 0.94 24.33 8.71
N PHE A 525 0.32 23.45 9.49
CA PHE A 525 -0.90 23.74 10.23
C PHE A 525 -0.69 24.83 11.29
N GLY A 526 0.42 24.76 12.03
CA GLY A 526 0.80 25.79 13.01
C GLY A 526 0.92 27.17 12.37
N ILE A 527 1.63 27.26 11.24
CA ILE A 527 1.80 28.50 10.48
C ILE A 527 0.44 29.03 9.99
N LYS A 528 -0.38 28.18 9.36
CA LYS A 528 -1.72 28.57 8.87
C LYS A 528 -2.63 29.10 9.98
N ASN A 529 -2.56 28.50 11.17
CA ASN A 529 -3.38 28.95 12.31
C ASN A 529 -2.90 30.25 12.94
N LEU A 530 -1.58 30.44 13.02
CA LEU A 530 -1.00 31.68 13.56
C LEU A 530 -1.20 32.84 12.59
N PHE A 531 -1.33 32.56 11.28
CA PHE A 531 -1.39 33.55 10.22
C PHE A 531 -2.59 33.34 9.29
N ASN A 532 -3.76 33.83 9.75
CA ASN A 532 -5.01 33.85 8.99
C ASN A 532 -5.33 35.26 8.40
N SER A 533 -4.37 36.18 8.37
CA SER A 533 -4.57 37.52 7.83
C SER A 533 -4.30 37.56 6.33
N LYS A 534 -5.27 38.06 5.55
CA LYS A 534 -5.21 38.22 4.08
C LYS A 534 -4.14 39.20 3.55
N SER A 535 -3.28 39.76 4.41
CA SER A 535 -2.47 40.96 4.14
C SER A 535 -0.95 40.73 4.09
N HIS A 536 -0.47 39.49 4.24
CA HIS A 536 0.96 39.19 4.23
C HIS A 536 1.28 38.03 3.28
N ASP A 537 2.23 38.27 2.37
CA ASP A 537 2.77 37.26 1.47
C ASP A 537 3.64 36.24 2.22
N PHE A 538 3.76 35.03 1.67
CA PHE A 538 4.46 33.92 2.34
C PHE A 538 5.97 34.15 2.54
N ASP A 539 6.58 34.98 1.70
CA ASP A 539 7.98 35.42 1.76
C ASP A 539 8.17 36.76 2.48
N GLY A 540 7.09 37.36 2.99
CA GLY A 540 7.17 38.56 3.81
C GLY A 540 8.09 38.33 5.01
N LYS A 541 8.99 39.29 5.29
CA LYS A 541 10.01 39.19 6.35
C LYS A 541 9.45 38.67 7.69
N HIS A 542 8.25 39.12 8.05
CA HIS A 542 7.58 38.69 9.26
C HIS A 542 7.25 37.18 9.25
N LEU A 543 6.55 36.67 8.23
CA LEU A 543 6.17 35.26 8.17
C LEU A 543 7.38 34.36 7.92
N SER A 544 8.25 34.77 7.01
CA SER A 544 9.40 33.98 6.59
C SER A 544 10.47 33.87 7.70
N GLU A 545 10.85 34.98 8.34
CA GLU A 545 11.93 34.99 9.33
C GLU A 545 11.44 34.89 10.77
N ALA A 546 10.45 35.71 11.16
CA ALA A 546 10.03 35.77 12.57
C ALA A 546 9.21 34.55 12.97
N VAL A 547 8.44 33.98 12.04
CA VAL A 547 7.52 32.86 12.32
C VAL A 547 8.12 31.55 11.84
N GLY A 548 8.49 31.47 10.56
CA GLY A 548 9.02 30.26 9.93
C GLY A 548 10.16 29.65 10.73
N LEU A 549 11.21 30.43 10.99
CA LEU A 549 12.37 29.97 11.75
C LEU A 549 12.06 29.59 13.21
N ASN A 550 11.01 30.18 13.80
CA ASN A 550 10.68 29.98 15.20
C ASN A 550 9.49 29.02 15.42
N ILE A 551 8.90 28.43 14.37
CA ILE A 551 7.67 27.63 14.49
C ILE A 551 7.81 26.45 15.46
N THR A 552 9.00 25.84 15.52
CA THR A 552 9.36 24.77 16.45
C THR A 552 9.28 25.24 17.91
N GLY A 553 9.90 26.40 18.19
CA GLY A 553 9.88 27.05 19.50
C GLY A 553 8.51 27.56 19.90
N ILE A 554 7.78 28.19 18.98
CA ILE A 554 6.42 28.69 19.18
C ILE A 554 5.46 27.54 19.49
N SER A 555 5.54 26.44 18.74
CA SER A 555 4.71 25.25 18.99
C SER A 555 4.99 24.64 20.36
N SER A 556 6.28 24.50 20.71
CA SER A 556 6.70 24.01 22.03
C SER A 556 6.24 24.93 23.17
N MET A 557 6.33 26.25 22.97
CA MET A 557 5.88 27.25 23.93
C MET A 557 4.37 27.17 24.14
N ARG A 558 3.58 27.09 23.07
CA ARG A 558 2.12 26.96 23.14
C ARG A 558 1.67 25.76 23.97
N GLU A 559 2.42 24.66 23.94
CA GLU A 559 2.13 23.48 24.74
C GLU A 559 2.54 23.59 26.22
N ARG A 560 3.66 24.27 26.51
CA ARG A 560 4.24 24.36 27.85
C ARG A 560 3.75 25.56 28.65
N PHE A 561 3.46 26.66 27.99
CA PHE A 561 3.11 27.94 28.62
C PHE A 561 1.85 27.83 29.49
N PRO A 562 0.75 27.17 29.08
CA PRO A 562 -0.40 26.98 29.96
C PRO A 562 -0.06 26.23 31.25
N ALA A 563 0.84 25.25 31.18
CA ALA A 563 1.24 24.47 32.35
C ALA A 563 2.02 25.30 33.39
N LEU A 564 2.75 26.34 32.95
CA LEU A 564 3.44 27.26 33.87
C LEU A 564 2.47 28.04 34.76
N PHE A 565 1.24 28.31 34.28
CA PHE A 565 0.20 29.02 35.02
C PHE A 565 -0.78 28.06 35.72
N GLY A 566 -0.45 26.78 35.83
CA GLY A 566 -1.33 25.77 36.42
C GLY A 566 -2.59 25.48 35.60
N LEU A 567 -2.68 26.01 34.37
CA LEU A 567 -3.79 25.69 33.47
C LEU A 567 -3.61 24.25 33.00
N LYS A 568 -4.64 23.43 33.23
CA LYS A 568 -4.68 22.08 32.65
C LYS A 568 -4.56 22.24 31.13
N LYS A 569 -3.74 21.40 30.49
CA LYS A 569 -3.70 21.31 29.02
C LYS A 569 -5.15 21.17 28.56
N ASN A 570 -5.63 22.11 27.73
CA ASN A 570 -6.89 21.93 27.02
C ASN A 570 -6.76 20.63 26.23
N GLY A 571 -7.46 19.59 26.68
CA GLY A 571 -7.42 18.31 26.01
C GLY A 571 -8.01 18.48 24.62
N GLN A 572 -7.17 18.46 23.58
CA GLN A 572 -7.63 18.14 22.21
C GLN A 572 -8.04 16.67 22.08
N LYS A 573 -8.21 15.96 23.20
CA LYS A 573 -8.91 14.68 23.21
C LYS A 573 -10.39 15.00 23.02
N HIS A 574 -10.84 15.02 21.77
CA HIS A 574 -12.24 14.77 21.48
C HIS A 574 -12.69 13.58 22.34
N ARG A 575 -13.81 13.71 23.06
CA ARG A 575 -14.39 12.63 23.85
C ARG A 575 -14.46 11.41 22.93
N LYS A 576 -13.61 10.41 23.18
CA LYS A 576 -13.61 9.18 22.37
C LYS A 576 -15.02 8.62 22.47
N VAL A 577 -15.71 8.49 21.34
CA VAL A 577 -16.94 7.73 21.28
C VAL A 577 -16.60 6.31 21.74
N SER A 578 -17.47 5.72 22.57
CA SER A 578 -17.27 4.38 23.12
C SER A 578 -17.24 3.37 21.97
N ALA A 579 -16.04 2.90 21.61
CA ALA A 579 -15.89 1.87 20.58
C ALA A 579 -16.59 0.56 20.95
N VAL A 580 -16.81 0.32 22.25
CA VAL A 580 -17.53 -0.85 22.76
C VAL A 580 -18.98 -0.87 22.28
N ASP A 581 -19.65 0.29 22.26
CA ASP A 581 -21.03 0.38 21.79
C ASP A 581 -21.13 0.19 20.27
N ASP A 582 -20.16 0.68 19.51
CA ASP A 582 -20.07 0.39 18.07
C ASP A 582 -19.85 -1.11 17.81
N ILE A 583 -18.94 -1.74 18.56
CA ILE A 583 -18.63 -3.16 18.44
C ILE A 583 -19.87 -4.00 18.73
N ASN A 584 -20.64 -3.65 19.76
CA ASN A 584 -21.85 -4.38 20.11
C ASN A 584 -22.95 -4.17 19.04
N THR A 585 -23.13 -2.95 18.54
CA THR A 585 -24.11 -2.63 17.49
C THR A 585 -23.80 -3.34 16.18
N LEU A 586 -22.56 -3.23 15.69
CA LEU A 586 -22.12 -3.93 14.47
C LEU A 586 -22.07 -5.45 14.67
N GLY A 587 -21.67 -5.92 15.86
CA GLY A 587 -21.68 -7.33 16.20
C GLY A 587 -23.06 -7.97 16.11
N ALA A 588 -24.07 -7.31 16.68
CA ALA A 588 -25.46 -7.76 16.59
C ALA A 588 -25.96 -7.77 15.13
N HIS A 589 -25.61 -6.73 14.35
CA HIS A 589 -25.90 -6.69 12.92
C HIS A 589 -25.25 -7.85 12.16
N PHE A 590 -23.95 -8.08 12.35
CA PHE A 590 -23.19 -9.11 11.64
C PHE A 590 -23.65 -10.52 12.01
N HIS A 591 -24.15 -10.71 13.25
CA HIS A 591 -24.77 -11.95 13.68
C HIS A 591 -26.12 -12.17 13.02
N LYS A 592 -27.00 -11.14 13.03
CA LYS A 592 -28.33 -11.19 12.44
C LYS A 592 -28.31 -11.51 10.94
N GLU A 593 -27.39 -10.89 10.20
CA GLU A 593 -27.28 -11.08 8.74
C GLU A 593 -26.30 -12.20 8.35
N HIS A 594 -25.86 -13.03 9.31
CA HIS A 594 -24.96 -14.16 9.05
C HIS A 594 -23.68 -13.82 8.25
N ILE A 595 -23.18 -12.58 8.36
CA ILE A 595 -22.08 -12.03 7.54
C ILE A 595 -20.79 -12.83 7.74
N LEU A 596 -20.58 -13.27 8.98
CA LEU A 596 -19.40 -14.01 9.37
C LEU A 596 -19.52 -15.53 9.11
N GLN A 597 -20.68 -15.99 8.64
CA GLN A 597 -20.91 -17.36 8.21
C GLN A 597 -20.88 -17.42 6.69
N TRP A 598 -20.33 -18.49 6.13
CA TRP A 598 -20.28 -18.63 4.68
C TRP A 598 -21.61 -19.16 4.17
N GLU A 599 -22.07 -18.56 3.08
CA GLU A 599 -23.33 -18.89 2.43
C GLU A 599 -23.13 -18.97 0.91
N SER A 600 -23.44 -20.12 0.32
CA SER A 600 -23.23 -20.35 -1.11
C SER A 600 -24.08 -19.39 -1.94
N GLY A 601 -23.47 -18.72 -2.92
CA GLY A 601 -24.17 -17.86 -3.87
C GLY A 601 -24.63 -16.50 -3.33
N ARG A 602 -24.29 -16.13 -2.08
CA ARG A 602 -24.65 -14.84 -1.50
C ARG A 602 -23.94 -13.68 -2.22
N ASN A 603 -24.70 -12.66 -2.63
CA ASN A 603 -24.23 -11.51 -3.42
C ASN A 603 -24.29 -10.18 -2.67
#